data_AF-A0A0Q8EF04-F1
#
_entry.id   AF-A0A0Q8EF04-F1
#
_cell.length_a   1.000
_cell.length_b   1.000
_cell.length_c   1.000
_cell.angle_alpha   90.00
_cell.angle_beta   90.00
_cell.angle_gamma   90.00
#
_symmetry.space_group_name_H-M   'P 1'
#
loop_
_entity.id
_entity.type
_entity.pdbx_description
1 polymer ?
#
loop_
_entity_poly.entity_id
_entity_poly.type
_entity_poly.pdbx_seq_one_letter_code
_entity_poly.pdbx_strand_id
1 'polypeptide(L)'
;MLRRLTAFRARSRWVVVGLVVLLVAVAGVVTWRLTRDDASRFAAAAALAPASSERFSWTDWAGVREEVGADVSASSSTDELADFLLAAFDHDLSSATALEESAPTLHSTFGFSPANVDWELFAQGKDGAVVILGMPDDYDFDDLRSRLEDIGFEKPDRADGVWLGGVDLLETLDGPVTPELAALQIDEEDGIVFGSDEPSFLEERADKARGDVSDGVAAVIEAAGPALSASAYTGDQACSALSMGGADPADRTRAAELIEAAGEVHPMTGFAIAAQPAGDVRVAMAFESEDQARTDADSRSKLAAGPAPGQGGTFTERFHLGKVVAAGDTLTMDLEPVDDAFVMSDLNHGPVLFATC
;
A
#
# COMPACT_ATOMS: atom_id res chain seq x y z
N MET A 1 -18.15 -51.98 -50.42
CA MET A 1 -18.83 -50.77 -49.94
C MET A 1 -18.88 -50.74 -48.40
N LEU A 2 -17.73 -50.83 -47.71
CA LEU A 2 -17.69 -50.94 -46.23
C LEU A 2 -16.31 -50.56 -45.64
N ARG A 3 -15.74 -49.41 -46.04
CA ARG A 3 -14.47 -48.91 -45.47
C ARG A 3 -14.42 -47.40 -45.21
N ARG A 4 -15.53 -46.67 -45.34
CA ARG A 4 -15.57 -45.20 -45.17
C ARG A 4 -16.28 -44.68 -43.91
N LEU A 5 -16.85 -45.54 -43.06
CA LEU A 5 -17.64 -45.09 -41.90
C LEU A 5 -16.88 -45.08 -40.55
N THR A 6 -15.66 -45.62 -40.48
CA THR A 6 -14.87 -45.62 -39.24
C THR A 6 -14.05 -44.34 -39.03
N ALA A 7 -13.73 -43.59 -40.09
CA ALA A 7 -12.90 -42.39 -39.99
C ALA A 7 -13.60 -41.19 -39.34
N PHE A 8 -14.94 -41.11 -39.42
CA PHE A 8 -15.69 -39.95 -38.92
C PHE A 8 -15.86 -39.97 -37.38
N ARG A 9 -15.97 -41.16 -36.77
CA ARG A 9 -16.03 -41.30 -35.30
C ARG A 9 -14.69 -41.05 -34.62
N ALA A 10 -13.57 -41.29 -35.30
CA ALA A 10 -12.25 -40.97 -34.77
C ALA A 10 -12.01 -39.46 -34.72
N ARG A 11 -12.36 -38.73 -35.80
CA ARG A 11 -12.21 -37.26 -35.84
C ARG A 11 -13.04 -36.53 -34.78
N SER A 12 -14.29 -36.95 -34.55
CA SER A 12 -15.10 -36.29 -33.52
C SER A 12 -14.56 -36.54 -32.10
N ARG A 13 -13.95 -37.70 -31.85
CA ARG A 13 -13.29 -38.01 -30.56
C ARG A 13 -12.06 -37.14 -30.33
N TRP A 14 -11.25 -36.90 -31.35
CA TRP A 14 -10.07 -36.01 -31.24
C TRP A 14 -10.46 -34.54 -31.07
N VAL A 15 -11.54 -34.08 -31.69
CA VAL A 15 -12.07 -32.73 -31.47
C VAL A 15 -12.57 -32.55 -30.04
N VAL A 16 -13.31 -33.53 -29.51
CA VAL A 16 -13.78 -33.48 -28.11
C VAL A 16 -12.62 -33.53 -27.13
N VAL A 17 -11.61 -34.39 -27.36
CA VAL A 17 -10.40 -34.43 -26.52
C VAL A 17 -9.64 -33.11 -26.58
N GLY A 18 -9.46 -32.53 -27.77
CA GLY A 18 -8.81 -31.21 -27.91
C GLY A 18 -9.55 -30.09 -27.18
N LEU A 19 -10.89 -30.09 -27.23
CA LEU A 19 -11.71 -29.09 -26.56
C LEU A 19 -11.71 -29.25 -25.03
N VAL A 20 -11.70 -30.49 -24.54
CA VAL A 20 -11.56 -30.77 -23.10
C VAL A 20 -10.17 -30.40 -22.59
N VAL A 21 -9.11 -30.69 -23.34
CA VAL A 21 -7.74 -30.28 -22.98
C VAL A 21 -7.61 -28.75 -22.99
N LEU A 22 -8.22 -28.07 -23.97
CA LEU A 22 -8.25 -26.61 -24.01
C LEU A 22 -9.02 -26.04 -22.81
N LEU A 23 -10.18 -26.59 -22.46
CA LEU A 23 -10.95 -26.15 -21.30
C LEU A 23 -10.22 -26.40 -19.98
N VAL A 24 -9.53 -27.53 -19.84
CA VAL A 24 -8.69 -27.82 -18.66
C VAL A 24 -7.46 -26.93 -18.62
N ALA A 25 -6.88 -26.58 -19.77
CA ALA A 25 -5.77 -25.64 -19.84
C ALA A 25 -6.22 -24.21 -19.53
N VAL A 26 -7.36 -23.77 -20.06
CA VAL A 26 -7.94 -22.45 -19.75
C VAL A 26 -8.39 -22.38 -18.30
N ALA A 27 -9.09 -23.39 -17.79
CA ALA A 27 -9.44 -23.47 -16.38
C ALA A 27 -8.19 -23.55 -15.50
N GLY A 28 -7.15 -24.27 -15.91
CA GLY A 28 -5.86 -24.33 -15.24
C GLY A 28 -5.15 -22.98 -15.22
N VAL A 29 -5.15 -22.23 -16.33
CA VAL A 29 -4.57 -20.88 -16.43
C VAL A 29 -5.39 -19.85 -15.66
N VAL A 30 -6.71 -19.92 -15.71
CA VAL A 30 -7.63 -19.05 -14.94
C VAL A 30 -7.50 -19.34 -13.45
N THR A 31 -7.48 -20.61 -13.05
CA THR A 31 -7.25 -21.01 -11.66
C THR A 31 -5.84 -20.60 -11.23
N TRP A 32 -4.82 -20.81 -12.07
CA TRP A 32 -3.44 -20.44 -11.77
C TRP A 32 -3.24 -18.93 -11.66
N ARG A 33 -3.91 -18.11 -12.48
CA ARG A 33 -3.98 -16.65 -12.29
C ARG A 33 -4.67 -16.34 -10.97
N LEU A 34 -5.91 -16.80 -10.79
CA LEU A 34 -6.71 -16.55 -9.58
C LEU A 34 -6.04 -17.03 -8.27
N THR A 35 -5.17 -18.04 -8.30
CA THR A 35 -4.42 -18.53 -7.12
C THR A 35 -3.02 -17.95 -6.98
N ARG A 36 -2.48 -17.28 -8.01
CA ARG A 36 -1.33 -16.36 -7.82
C ARG A 36 -1.80 -14.98 -7.40
N ASP A 37 -3.05 -14.65 -7.73
CA ASP A 37 -3.81 -13.44 -7.38
C ASP A 37 -4.37 -13.46 -5.93
N ASP A 38 -4.04 -14.45 -5.09
CA ASP A 38 -4.53 -14.49 -3.70
C ASP A 38 -3.89 -13.37 -2.83
N ALA A 39 -2.71 -12.87 -3.20
CA ALA A 39 -2.09 -11.72 -2.56
C ALA A 39 -2.54 -10.41 -3.24
N SER A 40 -3.01 -9.43 -2.46
CA SER A 40 -3.33 -8.10 -2.98
C SER A 40 -2.10 -7.43 -3.58
N ARG A 41 -2.29 -6.44 -4.48
CA ARG A 41 -1.17 -5.64 -5.03
C ARG A 41 -0.33 -5.01 -3.92
N PHE A 42 -0.96 -4.59 -2.82
CA PHE A 42 -0.28 -4.08 -1.64
C PHE A 42 0.61 -5.16 -0.99
N ALA A 43 0.11 -6.39 -0.82
CA ALA A 43 0.92 -7.50 -0.31
C ALA A 43 2.11 -7.83 -1.21
N ALA A 44 1.91 -7.84 -2.53
CA ALA A 44 2.98 -8.07 -3.50
C ALA A 44 4.06 -6.97 -3.45
N ALA A 45 3.66 -5.70 -3.35
CA ALA A 45 4.60 -4.59 -3.22
C ALA A 45 5.36 -4.62 -1.89
N ALA A 46 4.68 -4.93 -0.77
CA ALA A 46 5.31 -5.05 0.54
C ALA A 46 6.39 -6.15 0.60
N ALA A 47 6.27 -7.19 -0.22
CA ALA A 47 7.30 -8.22 -0.35
C ALA A 47 8.61 -7.71 -0.98
N LEU A 48 8.56 -6.63 -1.76
CA LEU A 48 9.73 -5.96 -2.36
C LEU A 48 10.48 -5.06 -1.38
N ALA A 49 9.80 -4.62 -0.32
CA ALA A 49 10.40 -3.76 0.69
C ALA A 49 11.50 -4.49 1.48
N PRO A 50 12.47 -3.78 2.07
CA PRO A 50 13.46 -4.35 2.97
C PRO A 50 12.81 -5.07 4.16
N ALA A 51 13.36 -6.22 4.56
CA ALA A 51 12.85 -7.02 5.68
C ALA A 51 12.88 -6.28 7.02
N SER A 52 13.75 -5.27 7.18
CA SER A 52 13.85 -4.41 8.36
C SER A 52 12.87 -3.24 8.37
N SER A 53 11.98 -3.13 7.37
CA SER A 53 10.96 -2.09 7.31
C SER A 53 9.95 -2.24 8.46
N GLU A 54 9.70 -1.14 9.15
CA GLU A 54 8.79 -1.06 10.30
C GLU A 54 7.51 -0.29 9.97
N ARG A 55 7.55 0.56 8.93
CA ARG A 55 6.45 1.36 8.42
C ARG A 55 6.31 1.19 6.91
N PHE A 56 5.08 1.10 6.45
CA PHE A 56 4.70 0.97 5.05
C PHE A 56 3.57 1.95 4.75
N SER A 57 3.65 2.67 3.64
CA SER A 57 2.57 3.53 3.12
C SER A 57 2.37 3.19 1.66
N TRP A 58 1.13 2.91 1.26
CA TRP A 58 0.76 2.38 -0.05
C TRP A 58 -0.26 3.27 -0.72
N THR A 59 -0.11 3.49 -2.03
CA THR A 59 -1.12 4.15 -2.87
C THR A 59 -1.22 3.43 -4.21
N ASP A 60 -2.42 2.93 -4.56
CA ASP A 60 -2.74 2.40 -5.88
C ASP A 60 -3.17 3.55 -6.79
N TRP A 61 -2.21 4.29 -7.35
CA TRP A 61 -2.49 5.46 -8.17
C TRP A 61 -3.41 5.17 -9.37
N ALA A 62 -3.30 3.98 -9.97
CA ALA A 62 -4.23 3.55 -11.01
C ALA A 62 -5.66 3.42 -10.49
N GLY A 63 -5.84 2.77 -9.33
CA GLY A 63 -7.14 2.66 -8.67
C GLY A 63 -7.70 4.01 -8.20
N VAL A 64 -6.85 4.91 -7.70
CA VAL A 64 -7.25 6.26 -7.27
C VAL A 64 -7.75 7.09 -8.45
N ARG A 65 -7.06 7.05 -9.61
CA ARG A 65 -7.54 7.69 -10.85
C ARG A 65 -8.92 7.18 -11.26
N GLU A 66 -9.14 5.87 -11.17
CA GLU A 66 -10.45 5.27 -11.48
C GLU A 66 -11.53 5.72 -10.48
N GLU A 67 -11.25 5.69 -9.18
CA GLU A 67 -12.18 6.03 -8.11
C GLU A 67 -12.68 7.48 -8.22
N VAL A 68 -11.79 8.43 -8.49
CA VAL A 68 -12.16 9.86 -8.63
C VAL A 68 -12.56 10.22 -10.07
N GLY A 69 -12.51 9.26 -11.00
CA GLY A 69 -12.87 9.45 -12.42
C GLY A 69 -11.96 10.41 -13.17
N ALA A 70 -10.67 10.46 -12.81
CA ALA A 70 -9.69 11.33 -13.45
C ALA A 70 -9.06 10.68 -14.69
N ASP A 71 -9.09 11.39 -15.82
CA ASP A 71 -8.41 11.00 -17.06
C ASP A 71 -7.07 11.74 -17.19
N VAL A 72 -6.18 11.48 -16.23
CA VAL A 72 -4.82 12.03 -16.23
C VAL A 72 -3.81 11.00 -16.72
N SER A 73 -2.76 11.47 -17.38
CA SER A 73 -1.71 10.64 -17.99
C SER A 73 -0.35 11.36 -17.97
N ALA A 74 0.68 10.71 -18.50
CA ALA A 74 2.02 11.32 -18.69
C ALA A 74 2.01 12.57 -19.60
N SER A 75 0.95 12.75 -20.40
CA SER A 75 0.80 13.87 -21.34
C SER A 75 -0.10 15.00 -20.83
N SER A 76 -0.69 14.81 -19.65
CA SER A 76 -1.52 15.84 -19.01
C SER A 76 -0.68 17.06 -18.64
N SER A 77 -1.35 18.17 -18.38
CA SER A 77 -0.72 19.36 -17.82
C SER A 77 -0.52 19.22 -16.31
N THR A 78 0.38 20.03 -15.75
CA THR A 78 0.56 20.12 -14.29
C THR A 78 -0.70 20.62 -13.57
N ASP A 79 -1.54 21.41 -14.25
CA ASP A 79 -2.82 21.88 -13.71
C ASP A 79 -3.83 20.72 -13.60
N GLU A 80 -3.94 19.87 -14.63
CA GLU A 80 -4.77 18.66 -14.58
C GLU A 80 -4.28 17.67 -13.52
N LEU A 81 -2.96 17.53 -13.35
CA LEU A 81 -2.36 16.75 -12.26
C LEU A 81 -2.75 17.33 -10.89
N ALA A 82 -2.67 18.66 -10.71
CA ALA A 82 -3.03 19.30 -9.45
C ALA A 82 -4.52 19.13 -9.11
N ASP A 83 -5.41 19.25 -10.10
CA ASP A 83 -6.85 19.00 -9.92
C ASP A 83 -7.12 17.53 -9.54
N PHE A 84 -6.38 16.58 -10.14
CA PHE A 84 -6.47 15.17 -9.76
C PHE A 84 -6.01 14.92 -8.32
N LEU A 85 -4.86 15.49 -7.91
CA LEU A 85 -4.36 15.33 -6.55
C LEU A 85 -5.29 15.95 -5.51
N LEU A 86 -5.91 17.10 -5.83
CA LEU A 86 -6.92 17.70 -4.97
C LEU A 86 -8.16 16.80 -4.83
N ALA A 87 -8.63 16.19 -5.92
CA ALA A 87 -9.72 15.23 -5.86
C ALA A 87 -9.36 13.97 -5.05
N ALA A 88 -8.13 13.46 -5.20
CA ALA A 88 -7.65 12.34 -4.40
C ALA A 88 -7.56 12.70 -2.90
N PHE A 89 -7.15 13.93 -2.57
CA PHE A 89 -7.13 14.45 -1.22
C PHE A 89 -8.55 14.57 -0.64
N ASP A 90 -9.50 15.16 -1.38
CA ASP A 90 -10.89 15.32 -0.95
C ASP A 90 -11.59 13.98 -0.68
N HIS A 91 -11.13 12.90 -1.33
CA HIS A 91 -11.56 11.52 -1.08
C HIS A 91 -10.74 10.77 -0.02
N ASP A 92 -9.77 11.44 0.62
CA ASP A 92 -8.87 10.88 1.64
C ASP A 92 -8.01 9.70 1.14
N LEU A 93 -7.60 9.75 -0.14
CA LEU A 93 -6.83 8.70 -0.81
C LEU A 93 -5.36 9.04 -0.99
N SER A 94 -4.97 10.32 -0.96
CA SER A 94 -3.56 10.73 -1.15
C SER A 94 -2.75 10.77 0.15
N SER A 95 -3.37 10.66 1.33
CA SER A 95 -2.68 10.91 2.62
C SER A 95 -1.53 9.95 2.96
N ALA A 96 -1.43 8.81 2.27
CA ALA A 96 -0.34 7.84 2.43
C ALA A 96 0.83 8.01 1.45
N THR A 97 0.73 8.90 0.46
CA THR A 97 1.80 9.07 -0.54
C THR A 97 2.98 9.86 0.00
N ALA A 98 4.18 9.52 -0.46
CA ALA A 98 5.40 10.30 -0.29
C ALA A 98 5.65 11.27 -1.47
N LEU A 99 4.83 11.21 -2.53
CA LEU A 99 5.06 11.94 -3.78
C LEU A 99 4.25 13.24 -3.92
N GLU A 100 3.25 13.52 -3.07
CA GLU A 100 2.28 14.61 -3.29
C GLU A 100 2.95 15.95 -3.58
N GLU A 101 3.86 16.37 -2.69
CA GLU A 101 4.58 17.64 -2.87
C GLU A 101 5.51 17.60 -4.09
N SER A 102 6.08 16.44 -4.40
CA SER A 102 7.03 16.25 -5.51
C SER A 102 6.33 16.18 -6.87
N ALA A 103 5.05 15.85 -6.90
CA ALA A 103 4.34 15.42 -8.09
C ALA A 103 4.45 16.38 -9.30
N PRO A 104 4.33 17.72 -9.14
CA PRO A 104 4.50 18.63 -10.26
C PRO A 104 5.90 18.55 -10.88
N THR A 105 6.94 18.53 -10.03
CA THR A 105 8.35 18.45 -10.47
C THR A 105 8.62 17.10 -11.13
N LEU A 106 8.14 16.00 -10.56
CA LEU A 106 8.30 14.67 -11.13
C LEU A 106 7.65 14.60 -12.52
N HIS A 107 6.45 15.15 -12.64
CA HIS A 107 5.70 15.15 -13.88
C HIS A 107 6.44 15.89 -15.00
N SER A 108 6.88 17.13 -14.75
CA SER A 108 7.54 17.94 -15.77
C SER A 108 8.97 17.50 -16.07
N THR A 109 9.71 17.10 -15.04
CA THR A 109 11.16 16.92 -15.09
C THR A 109 11.53 15.47 -15.31
N PHE A 110 11.01 14.56 -14.49
CA PHE A 110 11.34 13.13 -14.54
C PHE A 110 10.46 12.33 -15.52
N GLY A 111 9.31 12.86 -15.93
CA GLY A 111 8.38 12.20 -16.86
C GLY A 111 7.49 11.13 -16.21
N PHE A 112 7.51 11.03 -14.88
CA PHE A 112 6.57 10.22 -14.10
C PHE A 112 5.96 10.99 -12.95
N SER A 113 4.79 10.58 -12.50
CA SER A 113 4.02 11.22 -11.43
C SER A 113 2.85 10.33 -11.04
N PRO A 114 2.08 10.68 -9.99
CA PRO A 114 0.78 10.06 -9.71
C PRO A 114 -0.19 9.98 -10.91
N ALA A 115 0.00 10.78 -11.97
CA ALA A 115 -0.82 10.69 -13.19
C ALA A 115 -0.52 9.46 -14.07
N ASN A 116 0.66 8.85 -13.97
CA ASN A 116 1.07 7.74 -14.85
C ASN A 116 1.83 6.61 -14.15
N VAL A 117 2.17 6.74 -12.87
CA VAL A 117 2.60 5.62 -12.03
C VAL A 117 1.38 4.74 -11.71
N ASP A 118 1.55 3.42 -11.70
CA ASP A 118 0.45 2.50 -11.39
C ASP A 118 0.25 2.34 -9.88
N TRP A 119 1.34 2.32 -9.12
CA TRP A 119 1.29 2.24 -7.67
C TRP A 119 2.58 2.75 -7.03
N GLU A 120 2.47 3.10 -5.74
CA GLU A 120 3.55 3.55 -4.90
C GLU A 120 3.55 2.79 -3.58
N LEU A 121 4.74 2.42 -3.12
CA LEU A 121 4.99 1.96 -1.75
C LEU A 121 6.17 2.73 -1.15
N PHE A 122 5.95 3.45 -0.06
CA PHE A 122 7.01 3.93 0.82
C PHE A 122 7.22 2.93 1.97
N ALA A 123 8.46 2.49 2.18
CA ALA A 123 8.83 1.63 3.30
C ALA A 123 10.01 2.21 4.06
N GLN A 124 9.93 2.20 5.39
CA GLN A 124 10.95 2.78 6.26
C GLN A 124 11.21 1.87 7.46
N GLY A 125 12.49 1.71 7.80
CA GLY A 125 12.96 1.01 8.99
C GLY A 125 14.17 1.70 9.60
N LYS A 126 14.84 1.00 10.52
CA LYS A 126 16.05 1.51 11.20
C LYS A 126 17.26 1.65 10.28
N ASP A 127 17.27 0.90 9.18
CA ASP A 127 18.40 0.80 8.26
C ASP A 127 18.30 1.79 7.08
N GLY A 128 17.15 2.45 6.89
CA GLY A 128 16.90 3.35 5.77
C GLY A 128 15.44 3.41 5.35
N ALA A 129 15.17 4.22 4.33
CA ALA A 129 13.87 4.33 3.68
C ALA A 129 13.99 4.06 2.16
N VAL A 130 12.92 3.53 1.58
CA VAL A 130 12.79 3.29 0.15
C VAL A 130 11.41 3.71 -0.35
N VAL A 131 11.37 4.40 -1.48
CA VAL A 131 10.17 4.57 -2.30
C VAL A 131 10.24 3.54 -3.44
N ILE A 132 9.18 2.78 -3.64
CA ILE A 132 9.05 1.77 -4.69
C ILE A 132 7.88 2.16 -5.57
N LEU A 133 8.13 2.36 -6.85
CA LEU A 133 7.14 2.79 -7.83
C LEU A 133 6.94 1.68 -8.84
N GLY A 134 5.69 1.21 -8.97
CA GLY A 134 5.30 0.37 -10.09
C GLY A 134 4.91 1.22 -11.28
N MET A 135 5.59 0.99 -12.39
CA MET A 135 5.35 1.67 -13.65
C MET A 135 4.40 0.84 -14.52
N PRO A 136 3.63 1.48 -15.42
CA PRO A 136 2.80 0.75 -16.37
C PRO A 136 3.66 -0.08 -17.33
N ASP A 137 3.11 -1.19 -17.84
CA ASP A 137 3.81 -2.15 -18.71
C ASP A 137 4.46 -1.50 -19.97
N ASP A 138 3.93 -0.36 -20.42
CA ASP A 138 4.39 0.38 -21.59
C ASP A 138 5.23 1.62 -21.25
N TYR A 139 5.69 1.77 -20.00
CA TYR A 139 6.53 2.88 -19.58
C TYR A 139 7.88 2.92 -20.31
N ASP A 140 8.27 4.11 -20.79
CA ASP A 140 9.53 4.32 -21.50
C ASP A 140 10.68 4.58 -20.51
N PHE A 141 11.34 3.51 -20.08
CA PHE A 141 12.51 3.59 -19.20
C PHE A 141 13.73 4.24 -19.87
N ASP A 142 13.82 4.25 -21.20
CA ASP A 142 14.91 4.93 -21.90
C ASP A 142 14.72 6.45 -21.89
N ASP A 143 13.48 6.94 -21.98
CA ASP A 143 13.15 8.36 -21.76
C ASP A 143 13.49 8.78 -20.32
N LEU A 144 13.13 7.96 -19.32
CA LEU A 144 13.49 8.22 -17.92
C LEU A 144 15.02 8.34 -17.76
N ARG A 145 15.80 7.38 -18.27
CA ARG A 145 17.27 7.44 -18.20
C ARG A 145 17.83 8.68 -18.88
N SER A 146 17.29 9.05 -20.03
CA SER A 146 17.69 10.26 -20.75
C SER A 146 17.43 11.52 -19.93
N ARG A 147 16.25 11.60 -19.29
CA ARG A 147 15.91 12.70 -18.37
C ARG A 147 16.82 12.74 -17.15
N LEU A 148 17.16 11.60 -16.55
CA LEU A 148 18.10 11.54 -15.44
C LEU A 148 19.48 12.11 -15.84
N GLU A 149 19.99 11.75 -17.02
CA GLU A 149 21.24 12.31 -17.56
C GLU A 149 21.12 13.83 -17.78
N ASP A 150 19.99 14.30 -18.33
CA ASP A 150 19.74 15.74 -18.58
C ASP A 150 19.61 16.55 -17.29
N ILE A 151 19.01 15.97 -16.25
CA ILE A 151 18.91 16.56 -14.91
C ILE A 151 20.30 16.65 -14.25
N GLY A 152 21.19 15.70 -14.56
CA GLY A 152 22.56 15.66 -14.04
C GLY A 152 22.82 14.51 -13.05
N PHE A 153 21.96 13.50 -13.00
CA PHE A 153 22.25 12.27 -12.27
C PHE A 153 23.46 11.56 -12.89
N GLU A 154 24.34 11.04 -12.05
CA GLU A 154 25.46 10.21 -12.48
C GLU A 154 24.96 8.81 -12.87
N LYS A 155 25.26 8.43 -14.10
CA LYS A 155 24.91 7.12 -14.65
C LYS A 155 25.72 6.00 -13.98
N PRO A 156 25.09 4.88 -13.59
CA PRO A 156 25.80 3.72 -13.08
C PRO A 156 26.60 2.98 -14.16
N ASP A 157 27.67 2.29 -13.74
CA ASP A 157 28.47 1.42 -14.61
C ASP A 157 27.70 0.17 -15.09
N ARG A 158 26.71 -0.27 -14.30
CA ARG A 158 25.85 -1.43 -14.59
C ARG A 158 24.43 -0.97 -14.92
N ALA A 159 23.75 -1.72 -15.78
CA ALA A 159 22.37 -1.41 -16.15
C ALA A 159 21.40 -1.42 -14.96
N ASP A 160 21.66 -2.31 -13.98
CA ASP A 160 20.92 -2.45 -12.73
C ASP A 160 21.55 -1.63 -11.58
N GLY A 161 22.50 -0.74 -11.87
CA GLY A 161 23.15 0.06 -10.84
C GLY A 161 22.30 1.26 -10.40
N VAL A 162 22.81 1.97 -9.39
CA VAL A 162 22.15 3.14 -8.81
C VAL A 162 22.59 4.41 -9.53
N TRP A 163 21.61 5.17 -10.02
CA TRP A 163 21.77 6.54 -10.51
C TRP A 163 21.89 7.50 -9.32
N LEU A 164 22.93 8.35 -9.32
CA LEU A 164 23.24 9.23 -8.19
C LEU A 164 22.96 10.69 -8.54
N GLY A 165 21.97 11.31 -7.90
CA GLY A 165 21.72 12.74 -7.98
C GLY A 165 22.20 13.47 -6.73
N GLY A 166 21.87 12.92 -5.55
CA GLY A 166 22.10 13.56 -4.26
C GLY A 166 21.07 14.66 -3.96
N VAL A 167 20.90 14.98 -2.67
CA VAL A 167 19.91 15.99 -2.22
C VAL A 167 20.25 17.37 -2.77
N ASP A 168 21.54 17.73 -2.85
CA ASP A 168 21.98 19.01 -3.41
C ASP A 168 21.49 19.21 -4.85
N LEU A 169 21.42 18.16 -5.67
CA LEU A 169 20.88 18.24 -7.03
C LEU A 169 19.38 18.48 -7.01
N LEU A 170 18.65 17.74 -6.17
CA LEU A 170 17.19 17.88 -6.04
C LEU A 170 16.80 19.30 -5.64
N GLU A 171 17.56 19.95 -4.75
CA GLU A 171 17.34 21.34 -4.33
C GLU A 171 17.52 22.38 -5.46
N THR A 172 18.19 22.01 -6.56
CA THR A 172 18.34 22.90 -7.73
C THR A 172 17.16 22.86 -8.70
N LEU A 173 16.24 21.91 -8.51
CA LEU A 173 15.09 21.73 -9.40
C LEU A 173 14.02 22.79 -9.16
N ASP A 174 13.22 23.04 -10.19
CA ASP A 174 12.10 23.99 -10.14
C ASP A 174 10.89 23.39 -9.41
N GLY A 175 11.03 23.19 -8.09
CA GLY A 175 10.00 22.66 -7.21
C GLY A 175 10.58 21.67 -6.18
N PRO A 176 9.82 21.36 -5.11
CA PRO A 176 10.26 20.36 -4.14
C PRO A 176 10.31 18.98 -4.79
N VAL A 177 11.27 18.16 -4.33
CA VAL A 177 11.39 16.74 -4.61
C VAL A 177 11.79 16.04 -3.32
N THR A 178 11.13 14.93 -3.01
CA THR A 178 11.40 14.17 -1.79
C THR A 178 12.84 13.62 -1.79
N PRO A 179 13.56 13.65 -0.65
CA PRO A 179 14.94 13.19 -0.57
C PRO A 179 15.15 11.74 -1.04
N GLU A 180 14.13 10.90 -0.92
CA GLU A 180 14.15 9.49 -1.35
C GLU A 180 14.32 9.32 -2.86
N LEU A 181 14.29 10.39 -3.66
CA LEU A 181 14.60 10.34 -5.08
C LEU A 181 16.03 10.80 -5.40
N ALA A 182 16.87 11.01 -4.37
CA ALA A 182 18.26 11.43 -4.53
C ALA A 182 19.13 10.31 -5.14
N ALA A 183 18.74 9.05 -4.97
CA ALA A 183 19.34 7.90 -5.62
C ALA A 183 18.25 7.01 -6.21
N LEU A 184 18.41 6.57 -7.45
CA LEU A 184 17.39 5.78 -8.16
C LEU A 184 17.97 4.49 -8.73
N GLN A 185 17.21 3.41 -8.66
CA GLN A 185 17.53 2.16 -9.33
C GLN A 185 16.33 1.74 -10.18
N ILE A 186 16.62 1.37 -11.43
CA ILE A 186 15.59 1.03 -12.42
C ILE A 186 15.63 -0.47 -12.66
N ASP A 187 14.52 -1.14 -12.37
CA ASP A 187 14.28 -2.55 -12.68
C ASP A 187 13.26 -2.63 -13.83
N GLU A 188 13.78 -2.57 -15.06
CA GLU A 188 12.96 -2.56 -16.27
C GLU A 188 12.28 -3.91 -16.53
N GLU A 189 12.84 -5.02 -16.03
CA GLU A 189 12.26 -6.35 -16.23
C GLU A 189 10.95 -6.51 -15.46
N ASP A 190 10.92 -6.01 -14.23
CA ASP A 190 9.74 -6.05 -13.36
C ASP A 190 8.90 -4.76 -13.40
N GLY A 191 9.33 -3.75 -14.17
CA GLY A 191 8.62 -2.48 -14.33
C GLY A 191 8.64 -1.60 -13.08
N ILE A 192 9.74 -1.61 -12.31
CA ILE A 192 9.83 -0.95 -11.01
C ILE A 192 10.94 0.10 -10.97
N VAL A 193 10.66 1.25 -10.36
CA VAL A 193 11.67 2.24 -9.97
C VAL A 193 11.78 2.25 -8.45
N PHE A 194 12.99 2.12 -7.94
CA PHE A 194 13.30 2.24 -6.52
C PHE A 194 14.04 3.55 -6.27
N GLY A 195 13.70 4.24 -5.19
CA GLY A 195 14.37 5.44 -4.72
C GLY A 195 14.79 5.32 -3.27
N SER A 196 15.94 5.88 -2.92
CA SER A 196 16.36 6.13 -1.54
C SER A 196 17.21 7.40 -1.44
N ASP A 197 17.29 7.98 -0.26
CA ASP A 197 18.27 9.02 0.08
C ASP A 197 19.64 8.43 0.45
N GLU A 198 19.72 7.10 0.64
CA GLU A 198 20.93 6.35 0.94
C GLU A 198 21.31 5.40 -0.21
N PRO A 199 22.26 5.77 -1.10
CA PRO A 199 22.63 4.96 -2.24
C PRO A 199 23.09 3.53 -1.89
N SER A 200 23.88 3.38 -0.81
CA SER A 200 24.36 2.07 -0.36
C SER A 200 23.23 1.18 0.15
N PHE A 201 22.19 1.78 0.73
CA PHE A 201 21.00 1.05 1.14
C PHE A 201 20.26 0.51 -0.08
N LEU A 202 20.15 1.34 -1.13
CA LEU A 202 19.51 0.98 -2.39
C LEU A 202 20.27 -0.12 -3.15
N GLU A 203 21.61 -0.10 -3.15
CA GLU A 203 22.45 -1.14 -3.76
C GLU A 203 22.25 -2.52 -3.14
N GLU A 204 22.02 -2.59 -1.83
CA GLU A 204 21.86 -3.85 -1.08
C GLU A 204 20.40 -4.30 -0.95
N ARG A 205 19.43 -3.54 -1.50
CA ARG A 205 18.00 -3.76 -1.23
C ARG A 205 17.52 -5.16 -1.61
N ALA A 206 18.01 -5.69 -2.73
CA ALA A 206 17.51 -6.94 -3.29
C ALA A 206 17.86 -8.14 -2.39
N ASP A 207 19.06 -8.12 -1.80
CA ASP A 207 19.51 -9.13 -0.85
C ASP A 207 18.78 -9.04 0.50
N LYS A 208 18.18 -7.88 0.78
CA LYS A 208 17.44 -7.57 2.01
C LYS A 208 15.93 -7.56 1.81
N ALA A 209 15.42 -7.91 0.62
CA ALA A 209 14.00 -7.92 0.35
C ALA A 209 13.28 -8.84 1.33
N ARG A 210 12.09 -8.42 1.76
CA ARG A 210 11.28 -9.12 2.74
C ARG A 210 10.80 -10.46 2.20
N GLY A 211 10.37 -10.52 0.93
CA GLY A 211 9.79 -11.72 0.34
C GLY A 211 8.55 -12.22 1.09
N ASP A 212 8.34 -13.54 1.06
CA ASP A 212 7.15 -14.21 1.61
C ASP A 212 7.21 -14.45 3.13
N VAL A 213 7.75 -13.49 3.90
CA VAL A 213 7.83 -13.61 5.36
C VAL A 213 6.43 -13.63 5.98
N SER A 214 6.18 -14.65 6.81
CA SER A 214 4.96 -14.79 7.60
C SER A 214 5.17 -14.22 9.00
N ASP A 215 4.76 -12.96 9.19
CA ASP A 215 4.73 -12.28 10.49
C ASP A 215 3.45 -11.41 10.62
N GLY A 216 3.34 -10.67 11.72
CA GLY A 216 2.18 -9.82 12.00
C GLY A 216 1.91 -8.73 10.96
N VAL A 217 2.96 -8.18 10.30
CA VAL A 217 2.79 -7.19 9.22
C VAL A 217 2.22 -7.84 7.98
N ALA A 218 2.75 -8.99 7.57
CA ALA A 218 2.19 -9.73 6.44
C ALA A 218 0.73 -10.10 6.68
N ALA A 219 0.40 -10.55 7.90
CA ALA A 219 -0.97 -10.91 8.27
C ALA A 219 -1.95 -9.74 8.18
N VAL A 220 -1.59 -8.54 8.67
CA VAL A 220 -2.47 -7.37 8.59
C VAL A 220 -2.58 -6.80 7.17
N ILE A 221 -1.52 -6.87 6.36
CA ILE A 221 -1.57 -6.46 4.95
C ILE A 221 -2.48 -7.40 4.15
N GLU A 222 -2.38 -8.71 4.38
CA GLU A 222 -3.29 -9.69 3.78
C GLU A 222 -4.74 -9.45 4.22
N ALA A 223 -4.97 -9.23 5.52
CA ALA A 223 -6.30 -8.98 6.07
C ALA A 223 -6.90 -7.62 5.67
N ALA A 224 -6.07 -6.63 5.34
CA ALA A 224 -6.53 -5.35 4.78
C ALA A 224 -7.17 -5.55 3.39
N GLY A 225 -6.70 -6.53 2.61
CA GLY A 225 -7.25 -6.85 1.29
C GLY A 225 -6.86 -5.84 0.21
N PRO A 226 -7.72 -5.65 -0.83
CA PRO A 226 -7.51 -4.61 -1.84
C PRO A 226 -7.54 -3.21 -1.23
N ALA A 227 -6.56 -2.37 -1.52
CA ALA A 227 -6.44 -1.03 -0.94
C ALA A 227 -6.10 0.00 -2.01
N LEU A 228 -6.82 1.12 -2.03
CA LEU A 228 -6.47 2.31 -2.81
C LEU A 228 -5.40 3.15 -2.13
N SER A 229 -5.47 3.24 -0.80
CA SER A 229 -4.50 3.92 0.06
C SER A 229 -4.39 3.12 1.35
N ALA A 230 -3.18 2.92 1.88
CA ALA A 230 -3.00 2.18 3.11
C ALA A 230 -1.76 2.60 3.90
N SER A 231 -1.78 2.33 5.20
CA SER A 231 -0.61 2.38 6.08
C SER A 231 -0.53 1.09 6.87
N ALA A 232 0.67 0.52 6.98
CA ALA A 232 0.92 -0.65 7.82
C ALA A 232 2.17 -0.47 8.67
N TYR A 233 2.17 -1.08 9.86
CA TYR A 233 3.22 -0.96 10.86
C TYR A 233 3.51 -2.32 11.50
N THR A 234 4.78 -2.53 11.89
CA THR A 234 5.11 -3.56 12.87
C THR A 234 4.42 -3.25 14.21
N GLY A 235 4.26 -4.25 15.07
CA GLY A 235 3.69 -4.08 16.40
C GLY A 235 4.35 -2.97 17.22
N ASP A 236 5.67 -3.00 17.32
CA ASP A 236 6.46 -1.98 18.05
C ASP A 236 6.24 -0.57 17.47
N GLN A 237 6.23 -0.45 16.14
CA GLN A 237 6.01 0.83 15.47
C GLN A 237 4.59 1.33 15.68
N ALA A 238 3.58 0.46 15.60
CA ALA A 238 2.18 0.81 15.87
C ALA A 238 1.99 1.26 17.32
N CYS A 239 2.51 0.49 18.28
CA CYS A 239 2.42 0.81 19.71
C CYS A 239 3.15 2.10 20.09
N SER A 240 4.14 2.53 19.30
CA SER A 240 4.84 3.81 19.46
C SER A 240 4.08 4.94 18.78
N ALA A 241 3.77 4.80 17.49
CA ALA A 241 3.20 5.85 16.64
C ALA A 241 1.73 6.16 16.96
N LEU A 242 0.97 5.16 17.40
CA LEU A 242 -0.46 5.28 17.69
C LEU A 242 -0.78 5.39 19.18
N SER A 243 0.26 5.50 20.01
CA SER A 243 0.16 5.47 21.46
C SER A 243 -0.64 6.63 22.04
N MET A 244 -1.48 6.35 23.04
CA MET A 244 -2.00 7.39 23.94
C MET A 244 -0.90 8.09 24.74
N GLY A 245 0.33 7.55 24.78
CA GLY A 245 1.46 8.15 25.49
C GLY A 245 1.78 9.59 25.06
N GLY A 246 1.51 9.92 23.79
CA GLY A 246 1.68 11.27 23.22
C GLY A 246 0.51 12.23 23.47
N ALA A 247 -0.62 11.75 24.01
CA ALA A 247 -1.78 12.58 24.29
C ALA A 247 -1.64 13.41 25.58
N ASP A 248 -2.45 14.46 25.69
CA ASP A 248 -2.50 15.31 26.87
C ASP A 248 -2.85 14.52 28.15
N PRO A 249 -2.41 14.96 29.35
CA PRO A 249 -2.65 14.23 30.60
C PRO A 249 -4.12 13.89 30.87
N ALA A 250 -5.04 14.80 30.53
CA ALA A 250 -6.47 14.58 30.71
C ALA A 250 -7.00 13.47 29.78
N ASP A 251 -6.55 13.47 28.52
CA ASP A 251 -6.92 12.46 27.53
C ASP A 251 -6.37 11.09 27.90
N ARG A 252 -5.15 11.02 28.45
CA ARG A 252 -4.57 9.77 28.96
C ARG A 252 -5.35 9.19 30.14
N THR A 253 -5.76 10.05 31.08
CA THR A 253 -6.65 9.61 32.17
C THR A 253 -7.97 9.09 31.62
N ARG A 254 -8.56 9.82 30.66
CA ARG A 254 -9.82 9.41 30.05
C ARG A 254 -9.69 8.10 29.26
N ALA A 255 -8.60 7.93 28.53
CA ALA A 255 -8.29 6.70 27.80
C ALA A 255 -8.16 5.51 28.74
N ALA A 256 -7.45 5.65 29.87
CA ALA A 256 -7.33 4.58 30.86
C ALA A 256 -8.69 4.12 31.41
N GLU A 257 -9.59 5.06 31.71
CA GLU A 257 -10.97 4.74 32.14
C GLU A 257 -11.77 4.01 31.05
N LEU A 258 -11.61 4.43 29.79
CA LEU A 258 -12.30 3.82 28.66
C LEU A 258 -11.79 2.40 28.39
N ILE A 259 -10.47 2.18 28.49
CA ILE A 259 -9.85 0.85 28.36
C ILE A 259 -10.35 -0.05 29.49
N GLU A 260 -10.31 0.40 30.75
CA GLU A 260 -10.81 -0.39 31.90
C GLU A 260 -12.29 -0.77 31.72
N ALA A 261 -13.11 0.12 31.17
CA ALA A 261 -14.51 -0.16 30.89
C ALA A 261 -14.74 -1.09 29.68
N ALA A 262 -13.86 -1.03 28.68
CA ALA A 262 -13.97 -1.83 27.46
C ALA A 262 -13.58 -3.30 27.71
N GLY A 263 -12.51 -3.51 28.48
CA GLY A 263 -11.93 -4.83 28.77
C GLY A 263 -10.43 -4.86 28.55
N GLU A 264 -9.85 -6.05 28.51
CA GLU A 264 -8.43 -6.25 28.23
C GLU A 264 -8.11 -5.84 26.78
N VAL A 265 -6.96 -5.19 26.60
CA VAL A 265 -6.36 -4.88 25.29
C VAL A 265 -4.94 -5.43 25.29
N HIS A 266 -4.52 -6.03 24.19
CA HIS A 266 -3.20 -6.66 24.06
C HIS A 266 -2.29 -5.88 23.11
N PRO A 267 -0.95 -5.96 23.27
CA PRO A 267 0.00 -5.48 22.28
C PRO A 267 -0.22 -6.18 20.93
N MET A 268 -0.10 -5.40 19.86
CA MET A 268 -0.23 -5.91 18.49
C MET A 268 1.14 -6.42 17.99
N THR A 269 1.12 -7.38 17.08
CA THR A 269 2.30 -7.82 16.30
C THR A 269 2.37 -7.15 14.93
N GLY A 270 1.25 -6.60 14.46
CA GLY A 270 1.14 -5.76 13.26
C GLY A 270 -0.16 -4.96 13.28
N PHE A 271 -0.16 -3.84 12.56
CA PHE A 271 -1.33 -2.98 12.37
C PHE A 271 -1.40 -2.53 10.91
N ALA A 272 -2.60 -2.48 10.33
CA ALA A 272 -2.84 -1.82 9.06
C ALA A 272 -4.16 -1.07 9.07
N ILE A 273 -4.22 0.01 8.30
CA ILE A 273 -5.43 0.74 7.95
C ILE A 273 -5.41 0.97 6.43
N ALA A 274 -6.54 0.73 5.77
CA ALA A 274 -6.63 0.76 4.32
C ALA A 274 -7.97 1.32 3.84
N ALA A 275 -7.93 2.37 3.03
CA ALA A 275 -9.05 2.82 2.23
C ALA A 275 -9.32 1.79 1.11
N GLN A 276 -10.51 1.22 1.12
CA GLN A 276 -10.99 0.26 0.14
C GLN A 276 -11.60 1.02 -1.06
N PRO A 277 -11.73 0.37 -2.23
CA PRO A 277 -12.59 0.87 -3.30
C PRO A 277 -14.01 1.14 -2.80
N ALA A 278 -14.67 2.15 -3.37
CA ALA A 278 -16.01 2.62 -2.99
C ALA A 278 -16.14 3.27 -1.59
N GLY A 279 -15.02 3.58 -0.92
CA GLY A 279 -14.99 4.55 0.20
C GLY A 279 -15.00 3.97 1.62
N ASP A 280 -15.14 2.65 1.80
CA ASP A 280 -15.00 2.03 3.12
C ASP A 280 -13.54 2.02 3.59
N VAL A 281 -13.30 2.01 4.90
CA VAL A 281 -11.96 1.86 5.49
C VAL A 281 -11.89 0.58 6.29
N ARG A 282 -10.85 -0.23 6.08
CA ARG A 282 -10.58 -1.43 6.88
C ARG A 282 -9.38 -1.22 7.78
N VAL A 283 -9.55 -1.55 9.06
CA VAL A 283 -8.44 -1.68 10.02
C VAL A 283 -8.17 -3.16 10.26
N ALA A 284 -6.91 -3.56 10.27
CA ALA A 284 -6.46 -4.89 10.62
C ALA A 284 -5.40 -4.84 11.74
N MET A 285 -5.49 -5.76 12.70
CA MET A 285 -4.58 -5.85 13.84
C MET A 285 -4.22 -7.32 14.07
N ALA A 286 -2.93 -7.65 14.09
CA ALA A 286 -2.45 -8.98 14.39
C ALA A 286 -2.00 -9.07 15.86
N PHE A 287 -2.19 -10.23 16.48
CA PHE A 287 -1.86 -10.52 17.87
C PHE A 287 -0.99 -11.77 17.98
N GLU A 288 -0.55 -12.14 19.19
CA GLU A 288 0.24 -13.36 19.39
C GLU A 288 -0.61 -14.63 19.33
N SER A 289 -1.94 -14.51 19.49
CA SER A 289 -2.84 -15.66 19.53
C SER A 289 -4.28 -15.31 19.14
N GLU A 290 -5.02 -16.33 18.74
CA GLU A 290 -6.45 -16.23 18.43
C GLU A 290 -7.30 -15.80 19.63
N ASP A 291 -6.95 -16.22 20.85
CA ASP A 291 -7.69 -15.83 22.05
C ASP A 291 -7.50 -14.33 22.36
N GLN A 292 -6.31 -13.78 22.12
CA GLN A 292 -6.08 -12.33 22.19
C GLN A 292 -6.89 -11.60 21.14
N ALA A 293 -6.83 -12.03 19.86
CA ALA A 293 -7.58 -11.38 18.78
C ALA A 293 -9.09 -11.34 19.03
N ARG A 294 -9.67 -12.42 19.59
CA ARG A 294 -11.09 -12.49 19.98
C ARG A 294 -11.42 -11.55 21.14
N THR A 295 -10.56 -11.49 22.15
CA THR A 295 -10.74 -10.60 23.30
C THR A 295 -10.66 -9.14 22.86
N ASP A 296 -9.67 -8.79 22.05
CA ASP A 296 -9.49 -7.46 21.49
C ASP A 296 -10.60 -7.07 20.51
N ALA A 297 -11.22 -8.03 19.81
CA ALA A 297 -12.42 -7.74 19.00
C ALA A 297 -13.55 -7.14 19.86
N ASP A 298 -13.81 -7.72 21.03
CA ASP A 298 -14.85 -7.26 21.93
C ASP A 298 -14.47 -5.94 22.63
N SER A 299 -13.22 -5.80 23.06
CA SER A 299 -12.75 -4.58 23.73
C SER A 299 -12.62 -3.41 22.74
N ARG A 300 -11.92 -3.60 21.62
CA ARG A 300 -11.62 -2.54 20.66
C ARG A 300 -12.86 -2.11 19.87
N SER A 301 -13.84 -2.98 19.65
CA SER A 301 -15.14 -2.56 19.08
C SER A 301 -15.86 -1.54 19.96
N LYS A 302 -15.82 -1.69 21.29
CA LYS A 302 -16.38 -0.69 22.22
C LYS A 302 -15.60 0.62 22.19
N LEU A 303 -14.27 0.55 22.07
CA LEU A 303 -13.41 1.74 21.98
C LEU A 303 -13.65 2.50 20.67
N ALA A 304 -13.74 1.79 19.55
CA ALA A 304 -13.99 2.35 18.22
C ALA A 304 -15.41 2.93 18.06
N ALA A 305 -16.38 2.50 18.88
CA ALA A 305 -17.73 3.05 18.90
C ALA A 305 -17.91 4.21 19.92
N GLY A 306 -16.82 4.71 20.51
CA GLY A 306 -16.84 5.60 21.66
C GLY A 306 -16.15 6.96 21.45
N PRO A 307 -15.84 7.66 22.57
CA PRO A 307 -15.04 8.89 22.55
C PRO A 307 -13.64 8.67 21.96
N ALA A 308 -13.09 9.70 21.31
CA ALA A 308 -11.77 9.68 20.70
C ALA A 308 -10.79 10.63 21.43
N PRO A 309 -10.38 10.32 22.68
CA PRO A 309 -9.42 11.14 23.41
C PRO A 309 -8.11 11.25 22.61
N GLY A 310 -7.47 12.41 22.62
CA GLY A 310 -6.27 12.68 21.82
C GLY A 310 -6.56 13.12 20.38
N GLN A 311 -7.78 12.90 19.86
CA GLN A 311 -8.19 13.33 18.52
C GLN A 311 -9.33 14.35 18.53
N GLY A 312 -9.94 14.58 19.69
CA GLY A 312 -11.15 15.39 19.82
C GLY A 312 -12.40 14.66 19.30
N GLY A 313 -13.56 15.06 19.84
CA GLY A 313 -14.86 14.50 19.45
C GLY A 313 -15.02 13.02 19.80
N THR A 314 -15.81 12.31 18.98
CA THR A 314 -16.01 10.86 19.08
C THR A 314 -15.71 10.17 17.76
N PHE A 315 -15.38 8.88 17.79
CA PHE A 315 -15.20 8.11 16.56
C PHE A 315 -16.47 8.02 15.73
N THR A 316 -17.64 8.02 16.38
CA THR A 316 -18.95 7.99 15.69
C THR A 316 -19.28 9.26 14.92
N GLU A 317 -18.55 10.35 15.13
CA GLU A 317 -18.64 11.57 14.30
C GLU A 317 -17.83 11.42 13.01
N ARG A 318 -16.89 10.45 12.94
CA ARG A 318 -16.01 10.19 11.80
C ARG A 318 -16.44 8.99 10.97
N PHE A 319 -16.92 7.92 11.61
CA PHE A 319 -17.33 6.70 10.92
C PHE A 319 -18.43 5.95 11.67
N HIS A 320 -19.18 5.13 10.93
CA HIS A 320 -20.00 4.07 11.48
C HIS A 320 -19.18 2.78 11.58
N LEU A 321 -19.09 2.21 12.79
CA LEU A 321 -18.41 0.94 12.99
C LEU A 321 -19.28 -0.19 12.43
N GLY A 322 -18.78 -0.83 11.37
CA GLY A 322 -19.38 -1.98 10.74
C GLY A 322 -19.00 -3.28 11.43
N LYS A 323 -18.60 -4.26 10.64
CA LYS A 323 -18.29 -5.60 11.14
C LYS A 323 -16.93 -5.61 11.82
N VAL A 324 -16.86 -6.27 12.98
CA VAL A 324 -15.61 -6.56 13.69
C VAL A 324 -15.44 -8.07 13.78
N VAL A 325 -14.33 -8.59 13.25
CA VAL A 325 -14.10 -10.04 13.11
C VAL A 325 -12.69 -10.42 13.54
N ALA A 326 -12.58 -11.36 14.47
CA ALA A 326 -11.34 -12.09 14.71
C ALA A 326 -11.32 -13.38 13.88
N ALA A 327 -10.29 -13.55 13.06
CA ALA A 327 -10.02 -14.73 12.27
C ALA A 327 -8.56 -15.17 12.50
N GLY A 328 -8.37 -16.34 13.13
CA GLY A 328 -7.05 -16.71 13.64
C GLY A 328 -6.56 -15.69 14.66
N ASP A 329 -5.32 -15.28 14.54
CA ASP A 329 -4.66 -14.25 15.37
C ASP A 329 -4.88 -12.81 14.87
N THR A 330 -5.72 -12.61 13.85
CA THR A 330 -5.93 -11.31 13.23
C THR A 330 -7.37 -10.81 13.45
N LEU A 331 -7.48 -9.54 13.84
CA LEU A 331 -8.71 -8.78 14.00
C LEU A 331 -8.88 -7.84 12.80
N THR A 332 -10.09 -7.76 12.26
CA THR A 332 -10.48 -6.76 11.26
C THR A 332 -11.66 -5.93 11.75
N MET A 333 -11.67 -4.65 11.42
CA MET A 333 -12.78 -3.73 11.65
C MET A 333 -13.10 -3.01 10.34
N ASP A 334 -14.35 -3.13 9.89
CA ASP A 334 -14.86 -2.32 8.79
C ASP A 334 -15.40 -1.00 9.36
N LEU A 335 -14.90 0.12 8.83
CA LEU A 335 -15.30 1.47 9.17
C LEU A 335 -15.96 2.08 7.93
N GLU A 336 -17.19 2.55 8.07
CA GLU A 336 -17.89 3.29 7.02
C GLU A 336 -17.75 4.79 7.32
N PRO A 337 -16.89 5.55 6.61
CA PRO A 337 -16.73 6.98 6.88
C PRO A 337 -18.06 7.74 6.79
N VAL A 338 -18.24 8.72 7.66
CA VAL A 338 -19.29 9.74 7.51
C VAL A 338 -18.85 10.70 6.40
N ASP A 339 -19.81 11.27 5.67
CA ASP A 339 -19.53 12.28 4.63
C ASP A 339 -18.54 13.35 5.14
N ASP A 340 -17.56 13.67 4.30
CA ASP A 340 -16.48 14.63 4.56
C ASP A 340 -15.51 14.28 5.73
N ALA A 341 -15.57 13.05 6.27
CA ALA A 341 -14.64 12.59 7.30
C ALA A 341 -13.37 11.97 6.70
N PHE A 342 -12.21 12.45 7.13
CA PHE A 342 -10.90 11.99 6.68
C PHE A 342 -10.36 10.85 7.58
N VAL A 343 -11.05 9.71 7.56
CA VAL A 343 -10.79 8.56 8.43
C VAL A 343 -9.39 7.96 8.22
N MET A 344 -8.91 7.86 6.98
CA MET A 344 -7.59 7.35 6.63
C MET A 344 -6.50 8.30 7.14
N SER A 345 -6.65 9.60 6.92
CA SER A 345 -5.73 10.63 7.44
C SER A 345 -5.72 10.71 8.97
N ASP A 346 -6.90 10.66 9.61
CA ASP A 346 -7.04 10.84 11.06
C ASP A 346 -6.48 9.66 11.87
N LEU A 347 -6.48 8.45 11.30
CA LEU A 347 -6.23 7.22 12.05
C LEU A 347 -4.91 6.53 11.69
N ASN A 348 -4.15 7.07 10.73
CA ASN A 348 -2.85 6.51 10.36
C ASN A 348 -1.68 7.04 11.22
N HIS A 349 -1.90 8.07 12.04
CA HIS A 349 -0.90 8.65 12.94
C HIS A 349 -1.53 9.26 14.20
N GLY A 350 -0.70 9.46 15.24
CA GLY A 350 -1.13 10.10 16.47
C GLY A 350 -1.95 9.18 17.39
N PRO A 351 -2.43 9.68 18.54
CA PRO A 351 -3.09 8.84 19.54
C PRO A 351 -4.42 8.28 19.02
N VAL A 352 -4.47 6.97 18.77
CA VAL A 352 -5.69 6.27 18.32
C VAL A 352 -6.10 5.27 19.40
N LEU A 353 -7.14 5.61 20.18
CA LEU A 353 -7.51 4.86 21.38
C LEU A 353 -7.74 3.36 21.11
N PHE A 354 -8.47 2.99 20.07
CA PHE A 354 -8.75 1.59 19.76
C PHE A 354 -7.56 0.86 19.12
N ALA A 355 -6.50 1.59 18.74
CA ALA A 355 -5.23 1.05 18.24
C ALA A 355 -4.11 1.08 19.30
N THR A 356 -4.41 1.48 20.54
CA THR A 356 -3.39 1.60 21.59
C THR A 356 -2.79 0.26 22.00
N CYS A 357 -1.58 0.37 22.56
CA CYS A 357 -0.92 -0.55 23.46
C CYS A 357 -0.60 0.24 24.76
#